data_AF-A0A3C1B686-F1
#
_entry.id   AF-A0A3C1B686-F1
#
_cell.length_a   1.000
_cell.length_b   1.000
_cell.length_c   1.000
_cell.angle_alpha   90.00
_cell.angle_beta   90.00
_cell.angle_gamma   90.00
#
_symmetry.space_group_name_H-M   'P 1'
#
loop_
_entity.id
_entity.type
_entity.pdbx_description
1 polymer ?
#
loop_
_entity_poly.entity_id
_entity_poly.type
_entity_poly.pdbx_seq_one_letter_code
_entity_poly.pdbx_strand_id
1 'polypeptide(L)'
;KIKASYISAIENCDPGAFDTPGFVAGYVRSYAKYLGMDSEEVLQQFCAESGFQTVSALAQGPSAKKLQSAALLLPKQNTVGPTDIFKTSPLAMEPPDAGFFETLEMRAIASVAVLASLIGVIGFGAWSLLQEVQQVKLTPAENTPIVLSDLDPLGSVQLPQA
;
A
#
# COMPACT_ATOMS: atom_id res chain seq x y z
N LYS A 1 -12.98 -15.54 3.68
CA LYS A 1 -13.29 -16.57 2.66
C LYS A 1 -11.95 -17.10 2.14
N ILE A 2 -11.70 -18.41 2.27
CA ILE A 2 -10.46 -19.05 1.79
C ILE A 2 -10.77 -19.73 0.46
N LYS A 3 -9.87 -19.62 -0.53
CA LYS A 3 -10.02 -20.31 -1.82
C LYS A 3 -9.88 -21.82 -1.58
N ALA A 4 -10.65 -22.64 -2.31
CA ALA A 4 -10.54 -24.09 -2.24
C ALA A 4 -9.11 -24.59 -2.55
N SER A 5 -8.42 -23.94 -3.51
CA SER A 5 -7.03 -24.24 -3.85
C SER A 5 -6.08 -24.12 -2.66
N TYR A 6 -6.32 -23.16 -1.75
CA TYR A 6 -5.49 -22.98 -0.56
C TYR A 6 -5.78 -24.03 0.51
N ILE A 7 -7.00 -24.56 0.57
CA ILE A 7 -7.30 -25.68 1.48
C ILE A 7 -6.51 -26.90 1.02
N SER A 8 -6.55 -27.21 -0.28
CA SER A 8 -5.75 -28.31 -0.85
C SER A 8 -4.24 -28.11 -0.67
N ALA A 9 -3.75 -26.86 -0.73
CA ALA A 9 -2.34 -26.56 -0.44
C ALA A 9 -1.96 -26.87 1.02
N ILE A 10 -2.84 -26.54 1.98
CA ILE A 10 -2.64 -26.86 3.40
C ILE A 10 -2.62 -28.37 3.61
N GLU A 11 -3.55 -29.10 3.01
CA GLU A 11 -3.66 -30.56 3.15
C GLU A 11 -2.49 -31.32 2.51
N ASN A 12 -1.90 -30.78 1.45
CA ASN A 12 -0.70 -31.36 0.81
C ASN A 12 0.61 -30.82 1.40
N CYS A 13 0.56 -29.99 2.43
CA CYS A 13 1.73 -29.33 3.03
C CYS A 13 2.63 -28.61 2.00
N ASP A 14 2.01 -27.96 1.01
CA ASP A 14 2.71 -27.22 -0.05
C ASP A 14 2.61 -25.70 0.17
N PRO A 15 3.66 -25.06 0.73
CA PRO A 15 3.68 -23.61 0.93
C PRO A 15 3.92 -22.84 -0.37
N GLY A 16 4.34 -23.50 -1.46
CA GLY A 16 4.58 -22.89 -2.77
C GLY A 16 3.30 -22.61 -3.56
N ALA A 17 2.21 -23.29 -3.24
CA ALA A 17 0.91 -23.09 -3.90
C ALA A 17 0.18 -21.81 -3.47
N PHE A 18 0.74 -21.02 -2.54
CA PHE A 18 0.15 -19.77 -2.09
C PHE A 18 0.70 -18.56 -2.87
N ASP A 19 -0.22 -17.74 -3.39
CA ASP A 19 0.13 -16.50 -4.11
C ASP A 19 0.92 -15.49 -3.25
N THR A 20 0.79 -15.54 -1.93
CA THR A 20 1.44 -14.60 -1.02
C THR A 20 1.90 -15.30 0.26
N PRO A 21 3.21 -15.53 0.46
CA PRO A 21 3.74 -16.30 1.59
C PRO A 21 3.44 -15.67 2.95
N GLY A 22 3.29 -14.34 3.02
CA GLY A 22 2.98 -13.62 4.27
C GLY A 22 1.61 -13.96 4.87
N PHE A 23 0.67 -14.46 4.06
CA PHE A 23 -0.70 -14.76 4.54
C PHE A 23 -0.92 -16.24 4.86
N VAL A 24 0.05 -17.12 4.57
CA VAL A 24 -0.06 -18.58 4.78
C VAL A 24 -0.42 -18.91 6.22
N ALA A 25 0.27 -18.32 7.19
CA ALA A 25 0.01 -18.54 8.61
C ALA A 25 -1.41 -18.10 9.03
N GLY A 26 -1.99 -17.10 8.36
CA GLY A 26 -3.38 -16.68 8.60
C GLY A 26 -4.39 -17.66 8.03
N TYR A 27 -4.11 -18.21 6.85
CA TYR A 27 -4.96 -19.21 6.20
C TYR A 27 -4.98 -20.53 6.99
N VAL A 28 -3.82 -21.02 7.43
CA VAL A 28 -3.70 -22.24 8.25
C VAL A 28 -4.48 -22.11 9.56
N ARG A 29 -4.30 -21.00 10.31
CA ARG A 29 -5.04 -20.76 11.56
C ARG A 29 -6.55 -20.69 11.35
N SER A 30 -6.98 -20.06 10.26
CA SER A 30 -8.40 -19.94 9.93
C SER A 30 -9.01 -21.29 9.55
N TYR A 31 -8.24 -22.15 8.87
CA TYR A 31 -8.63 -23.52 8.55
C TYR A 31 -8.74 -24.39 9.80
N ALA A 32 -7.75 -24.32 10.70
CA ALA A 32 -7.77 -25.03 11.98
C ALA A 32 -9.00 -24.65 12.83
N LYS A 33 -9.30 -23.34 12.94
CA LYS A 33 -10.50 -22.86 13.64
C LYS A 33 -11.80 -23.37 13.03
N TYR A 34 -11.86 -23.51 11.71
CA TYR A 34 -13.04 -24.06 11.03
C TYR A 34 -13.26 -25.54 11.36
N LEU A 35 -12.17 -26.30 11.56
CA LEU A 35 -12.21 -27.70 11.99
C LEU A 35 -12.35 -27.88 13.50
N GLY A 36 -12.38 -26.80 14.29
CA GLY A 36 -12.42 -26.86 15.76
C GLY A 36 -11.12 -27.33 16.40
N MET A 37 -9.99 -27.20 15.70
CA MET A 37 -8.65 -27.56 16.19
C MET A 37 -7.93 -26.36 16.80
N ASP A 38 -6.90 -26.61 17.62
CA ASP A 38 -6.02 -25.54 18.08
C ASP A 38 -5.21 -24.96 16.91
N SER A 39 -5.31 -23.64 16.75
CA SER A 39 -4.74 -22.98 15.57
C SER A 39 -3.22 -22.82 15.62
N GLU A 40 -2.62 -22.81 16.82
CA GLU A 40 -1.17 -22.69 16.96
C GLU A 40 -0.51 -24.06 16.82
N GLU A 41 -1.10 -25.13 17.36
CA GLU A 41 -0.64 -26.51 17.16
C GLU A 41 -0.64 -26.91 15.68
N VAL A 42 -1.73 -26.64 14.96
CA VAL A 42 -1.81 -26.93 13.51
C VAL A 42 -0.81 -26.11 12.72
N LEU A 43 -0.60 -24.84 13.08
CA LEU A 43 0.40 -24.01 12.41
C LEU A 43 1.82 -24.53 12.67
N GLN A 44 2.14 -24.94 13.90
CA GLN A 44 3.43 -25.53 14.25
C GLN A 44 3.69 -26.81 13.48
N GLN A 45 2.70 -27.71 13.42
CA GLN A 45 2.79 -28.96 12.67
C GLN A 45 2.99 -28.69 11.16
N PHE A 46 2.22 -27.76 10.60
CA PHE A 46 2.39 -27.33 9.22
C PHE A 46 3.81 -26.80 8.96
N CYS A 47 4.37 -25.97 9.84
CA CYS A 47 5.73 -25.46 9.68
C CYS A 47 6.78 -26.58 9.76
N ALA A 48 6.58 -27.58 10.63
CA ALA A 48 7.47 -28.72 10.78
C ALA A 48 7.45 -29.66 9.56
N GLU A 49 6.29 -29.85 8.94
CA GLU A 49 6.12 -30.76 7.79
C GLU A 49 6.44 -30.10 6.45
N SER A 50 6.04 -28.84 6.26
CA SER A 50 6.25 -28.10 5.01
C SER A 50 7.59 -27.38 4.92
N GLY A 51 8.31 -27.22 6.05
CA GLY A 51 9.49 -26.36 6.14
C GLY A 51 9.19 -24.86 6.03
N PHE A 52 7.90 -24.46 6.09
CA PHE A 52 7.48 -23.07 6.05
C PHE A 52 7.95 -22.31 7.30
N GLN A 53 8.63 -21.19 7.09
CA GLN A 53 9.02 -20.28 8.16
C GLN A 53 8.15 -19.03 8.12
N THR A 54 7.42 -18.79 9.22
CA THR A 54 6.67 -17.55 9.35
C THR A 54 7.62 -16.38 9.59
N VAL A 55 7.40 -15.23 8.94
CA VAL A 55 8.19 -14.00 9.17
C VAL A 55 8.13 -13.58 10.65
N SER A 56 7.04 -13.91 11.35
CA SER A 56 6.89 -13.67 12.78
C SER A 56 7.86 -14.49 13.64
N ALA A 57 8.27 -15.68 13.21
CA ALA A 57 9.23 -16.51 13.94
C ALA A 57 10.66 -15.93 13.89
N LEU A 58 10.96 -15.05 12.93
CA LEU A 58 12.25 -14.34 12.88
C LEU A 58 12.34 -13.17 13.88
N ALA A 59 11.20 -12.62 14.30
CA ALA A 59 11.13 -11.49 15.24
C ALA A 59 11.06 -11.92 16.72
N GLN A 60 10.86 -13.21 17.01
CA GLN A 60 10.86 -13.76 18.36
C GLN A 60 11.89 -14.89 18.49
N GLY A 61 13.16 -14.52 18.59
CA GLY A 61 14.17 -15.40 19.20
C GLY A 61 14.25 -15.15 20.72
N PRO A 62 14.61 -16.15 21.55
CA PRO A 62 15.64 -17.14 21.24
C PRO A 62 15.37 -18.61 21.67
N SER A 63 16.15 -19.52 21.07
CA SER A 63 16.48 -20.87 21.55
C SER A 63 15.59 -22.04 21.12
N ALA A 64 15.89 -22.61 19.95
CA ALA A 64 15.75 -24.05 19.73
C ALA A 64 16.86 -24.55 18.79
N LYS A 65 17.73 -25.38 19.36
CA LYS A 65 18.65 -26.34 18.74
C LYS A 65 18.58 -26.47 17.21
N LYS A 66 19.73 -26.15 16.60
CA LYS A 66 20.33 -26.82 15.43
C LYS A 66 19.72 -28.21 15.17
N LEU A 67 18.98 -28.33 14.07
CA LEU A 67 18.89 -29.57 13.32
C LEU A 67 19.28 -29.26 11.86
N GLN A 68 20.42 -29.84 11.48
CA GLN A 68 20.95 -29.83 10.14
C GLN A 68 20.19 -30.87 9.32
N SER A 69 19.37 -30.44 8.37
CA SER A 69 18.92 -31.17 7.16
C SER A 69 17.84 -30.27 6.52
N ALA A 70 17.88 -29.83 5.28
CA ALA A 70 18.45 -30.43 4.09
C ALA A 70 19.03 -29.34 3.17
N ALA A 71 20.33 -29.46 2.89
CA ALA A 71 20.93 -28.89 1.71
C ALA A 71 20.68 -29.85 0.54
N LEU A 72 19.60 -29.64 -0.17
CA LEU A 72 19.42 -29.99 -1.58
C LEU A 72 19.14 -28.61 -2.18
N LEU A 73 20.05 -27.95 -2.90
CA LEU A 73 20.67 -28.32 -4.16
C LEU A 73 21.95 -27.48 -4.30
N LEU A 74 23.13 -28.08 -4.55
CA LEU A 74 24.25 -27.46 -5.31
C LEU A 74 25.38 -28.49 -5.50
N PRO A 75 26.12 -28.49 -6.63
CA PRO A 75 26.97 -29.61 -7.03
C PRO A 75 28.36 -29.60 -6.39
N LYS A 76 28.72 -30.78 -5.86
CA LYS A 76 30.02 -31.48 -5.69
C LYS A 76 31.36 -30.74 -5.91
N GLN A 77 32.28 -31.05 -4.97
CA GLN A 77 33.76 -31.07 -4.97
C GLN A 77 34.51 -29.79 -4.54
N ASN A 78 35.17 -29.81 -3.37
CA ASN A 78 36.55 -30.31 -3.24
C ASN A 78 36.97 -30.46 -1.76
N THR A 79 37.67 -31.54 -1.45
CA THR A 79 38.25 -31.86 -0.12
C THR A 79 39.59 -31.16 0.04
N VAL A 80 39.74 -30.25 1.02
CA VAL A 80 41.05 -29.70 1.42
C VAL A 80 41.10 -29.57 2.94
N GLY A 81 42.24 -30.01 3.53
CA GLY A 81 42.42 -30.24 4.96
C GLY A 81 42.46 -29.00 5.88
N PRO A 82 42.50 -29.20 7.21
CA PRO A 82 42.03 -28.20 8.19
C PRO A 82 42.94 -27.01 8.52
N THR A 83 44.10 -26.83 7.89
CA THR A 83 45.12 -25.88 8.42
C THR A 83 45.47 -24.68 7.55
N ASP A 84 44.89 -24.54 6.34
CA ASP A 84 45.21 -23.43 5.42
C ASP A 84 43.99 -22.60 4.97
N ILE A 85 42.88 -22.64 5.71
CA ILE A 85 41.64 -21.91 5.37
C ILE A 85 41.68 -20.44 5.83
N PHE A 86 42.59 -20.06 6.73
CA PHE A 86 42.60 -18.72 7.34
C PHE A 86 43.53 -17.69 6.68
N LYS A 87 44.30 -18.06 5.65
CA LYS A 87 45.31 -17.15 5.05
C LYS A 87 45.06 -16.76 3.60
N THR A 88 44.04 -17.30 2.95
CA THR A 88 43.69 -16.98 1.56
C THR A 88 42.18 -16.88 1.39
N SER A 89 41.57 -15.83 1.94
CA SER A 89 40.26 -15.36 1.46
C SER A 89 40.47 -14.19 0.50
N PRO A 90 40.44 -14.40 -0.82
CA PRO A 90 40.43 -13.30 -1.80
C PRO A 90 39.02 -12.70 -2.01
N LEU A 91 38.13 -12.78 -1.01
CA LEU A 91 36.74 -12.31 -1.11
C LEU A 91 36.36 -11.36 0.02
N ALA A 92 37.28 -10.51 0.48
CA ALA A 92 36.88 -9.22 1.05
C ALA A 92 36.51 -8.26 -0.10
N MET A 93 35.44 -8.58 -0.83
CA MET A 93 34.73 -7.59 -1.63
C MET A 93 33.92 -6.78 -0.63
N GLU A 94 34.48 -5.66 -0.19
CA GLU A 94 33.68 -4.57 0.37
C GLU A 94 32.63 -4.23 -0.69
N PRO A 95 31.31 -4.28 -0.39
CA PRO A 95 30.32 -3.76 -1.31
C PRO A 95 30.74 -2.33 -1.65
N PRO A 96 30.81 -1.91 -2.93
CA PRO A 96 30.96 -0.49 -3.21
C PRO A 96 29.83 0.23 -2.46
N ASP A 97 30.14 1.37 -1.82
CA ASP A 97 29.15 2.27 -1.27
C ASP A 97 28.14 2.57 -2.39
N ALA A 98 27.05 1.81 -2.44
CA ALA A 98 25.97 2.00 -3.39
C ALA A 98 25.43 3.39 -3.05
N GLY A 99 25.72 4.36 -3.90
CA GLY A 99 25.37 5.74 -3.64
C GLY A 99 23.87 5.82 -3.35
N PHE A 100 23.45 6.74 -2.49
CA PHE A 100 22.03 6.93 -2.12
C PHE A 100 21.08 7.04 -3.34
N PHE A 101 21.63 7.39 -4.52
CA PHE A 101 20.91 7.47 -5.80
C PHE A 101 20.74 6.13 -6.53
N GLU A 102 21.54 5.10 -6.20
CA GLU A 102 21.46 3.75 -6.79
C GLU A 102 20.38 2.90 -6.11
N THR A 103 20.03 3.23 -4.87
CA THR A 103 18.89 2.63 -4.14
C THR A 103 17.53 3.21 -4.50
N LEU A 104 17.48 4.28 -5.30
CA LEU A 104 16.22 4.86 -5.76
C LEU A 104 15.62 4.02 -6.88
N GLU A 105 14.94 2.95 -6.51
CA GLU A 105 14.16 2.17 -7.46
C GLU A 105 13.10 3.06 -8.13
N MET A 106 13.10 3.11 -9.46
CA MET A 106 12.09 3.83 -10.26
C MET A 106 10.65 3.46 -9.84
N ARG A 107 10.46 2.22 -9.39
CA ARG A 107 9.20 1.69 -8.85
C ARG A 107 8.72 2.47 -7.62
N ALA A 108 9.61 2.82 -6.70
CA ALA A 108 9.26 3.55 -5.49
C ALA A 108 8.82 4.99 -5.83
N ILE A 109 9.56 5.65 -6.72
CA ILE A 109 9.23 7.02 -7.19
C ILE A 109 7.87 7.03 -7.88
N ALA A 110 7.58 6.05 -8.74
CA ALA A 110 6.29 5.95 -9.42
C ALA A 110 5.13 5.80 -8.43
N SER A 111 5.28 4.96 -7.39
CA SER A 111 4.25 4.78 -6.37
C SER A 111 3.97 6.06 -5.59
N VAL A 112 5.03 6.80 -5.21
CA VAL A 112 4.90 8.07 -4.48
C VAL A 112 4.26 9.13 -5.37
N ALA A 113 4.64 9.19 -6.65
CA ALA A 113 4.06 10.12 -7.62
C ALA A 113 2.56 9.87 -7.82
N VAL A 114 2.13 8.61 -7.92
CA VAL A 114 0.71 8.24 -8.01
C VAL A 114 -0.05 8.69 -6.76
N LEU A 115 0.49 8.44 -5.56
CA LEU A 115 -0.13 8.87 -4.31
C LEU A 115 -0.27 10.40 -4.25
N ALA A 116 0.80 11.12 -4.58
CA ALA A 116 0.79 12.59 -4.61
C ALA A 116 -0.23 13.13 -5.63
N SER A 117 -0.31 12.51 -6.81
CA SER A 117 -1.30 12.86 -7.85
C SER A 117 -2.73 12.67 -7.35
N LEU A 118 -3.02 11.54 -6.70
CA LEU A 118 -4.35 11.25 -6.16
C LEU A 118 -4.78 12.28 -5.10
N ILE A 119 -3.87 12.61 -4.18
CA ILE A 119 -4.10 13.63 -3.15
C ILE A 119 -4.35 15.00 -3.80
N GLY A 120 -3.55 15.36 -4.80
CA GLY A 120 -3.68 16.64 -5.52
C GLY A 120 -5.01 16.78 -6.25
N VAL A 121 -5.44 15.75 -6.99
CA VAL A 121 -6.72 15.75 -7.71
C VAL A 121 -7.90 15.85 -6.75
N ILE A 122 -7.88 15.09 -5.65
CA ILE A 122 -8.96 15.14 -4.65
C ILE A 122 -9.00 16.50 -3.96
N GLY A 123 -7.84 17.03 -3.54
CA GLY A 123 -7.73 18.34 -2.90
C GLY A 123 -8.20 19.47 -3.82
N PHE A 124 -7.80 19.44 -5.09
CA PHE A 124 -8.24 20.41 -6.09
C PHE A 124 -9.74 20.32 -6.35
N GLY A 125 -10.30 19.11 -6.46
CA GLY A 125 -11.74 18.91 -6.60
C GLY A 125 -12.52 19.47 -5.42
N ALA A 126 -12.08 19.19 -4.19
CA ALA A 126 -12.70 19.74 -2.98
C ALA A 126 -12.64 21.27 -2.93
N TRP A 127 -11.49 21.85 -3.29
CA TRP A 127 -11.31 23.31 -3.37
C TRP A 127 -12.26 23.93 -4.41
N SER A 128 -12.32 23.34 -5.61
CA SER A 128 -13.17 23.83 -6.70
C SER A 128 -14.65 23.83 -6.30
N LEU A 129 -15.11 22.77 -5.61
CA LEU A 129 -16.51 22.70 -5.13
C LEU A 129 -16.83 23.80 -4.12
N LEU A 130 -15.91 24.11 -3.20
CA LEU A 130 -16.08 25.18 -2.23
C LEU A 130 -16.24 26.54 -2.93
N GLN A 131 -15.48 26.75 -4.00
CA GLN A 131 -15.53 27.98 -4.79
C GLN A 131 -16.89 28.13 -5.50
N GLU A 132 -17.46 27.05 -6.05
CA GLU A 132 -18.75 27.13 -6.75
C GLU A 132 -19.94 27.31 -5.82
N VAL A 133 -19.86 26.81 -4.58
CA VAL A 133 -20.90 27.06 -3.57
C VAL A 133 -20.87 28.51 -3.08
N GLN A 134 -19.68 29.12 -3.04
CA GLN A 134 -19.49 30.52 -2.64
C GLN A 134 -19.70 31.52 -3.78
N GLN A 135 -19.72 31.07 -5.04
CA GLN A 135 -20.25 31.87 -6.14
C GLN A 135 -21.76 32.01 -5.97
N VAL A 136 -22.15 33.00 -5.16
CA VAL A 136 -23.51 33.53 -5.14
C VAL A 136 -23.83 33.90 -6.59
N LYS A 137 -24.72 33.12 -7.21
CA LYS A 137 -25.30 33.49 -8.49
C LYS A 137 -26.02 34.81 -8.29
N LEU A 138 -25.30 35.90 -8.51
CA LEU A 138 -25.86 37.19 -8.85
C LEU A 138 -26.47 36.99 -10.24
N THR A 139 -27.59 36.27 -10.28
CA THR A 139 -28.54 36.41 -11.36
C THR A 139 -28.92 37.87 -11.26
N PRO A 140 -28.55 38.74 -12.23
CA PRO A 140 -29.10 40.07 -12.23
C PRO A 140 -30.61 39.84 -12.27
N ALA A 141 -31.30 40.18 -11.17
CA ALA A 141 -32.73 40.28 -11.25
C ALA A 141 -32.97 41.26 -12.40
N GLU A 142 -33.72 40.85 -13.42
CA GLU A 142 -34.33 41.78 -14.36
C GLU A 142 -35.36 42.62 -13.59
N ASN A 143 -34.90 43.41 -12.62
CA ASN A 143 -35.54 44.64 -12.23
C ASN A 143 -34.84 45.68 -13.09
N THR A 144 -35.30 45.81 -14.33
CA THR A 144 -35.31 47.14 -14.95
C THR A 144 -35.99 48.04 -13.93
N PRO A 145 -35.30 49.05 -13.36
CA PRO A 145 -35.98 49.97 -12.46
C PRO A 145 -37.09 50.60 -13.29
N ILE A 146 -38.34 50.22 -13.00
CA ILE A 146 -39.50 50.92 -13.50
C ILE A 146 -39.41 52.29 -12.82
N VAL A 147 -38.90 53.27 -13.54
CA VAL A 147 -38.95 54.67 -13.14
C VAL A 147 -40.39 55.11 -13.39
N LEU A 148 -41.31 54.64 -12.56
CA LEU A 148 -42.65 55.20 -12.41
C LEU A 148 -42.64 56.05 -11.14
N SER A 149 -42.17 57.28 -11.29
CA SER A 149 -42.52 58.38 -10.38
C SER A 149 -42.78 59.59 -11.25
N ASP A 150 -43.94 59.54 -11.89
CA ASP A 150 -44.98 60.57 -11.82
C ASP A 150 -44.46 61.99 -11.53
N LEU A 151 -44.11 62.70 -12.60
CA LEU A 151 -43.98 64.15 -12.60
C LEU A 151 -44.72 64.68 -13.83
N ASP A 152 -46.02 64.87 -13.67
CA ASP A 152 -46.87 65.72 -14.52
C ASP A 152 -47.99 66.30 -13.63
N PRO A 153 -48.68 67.39 -13.97
CA PRO A 153 -48.27 68.71 -14.47
C PRO A 153 -48.72 69.82 -13.49
N LEU A 154 -47.93 70.89 -13.33
CA LEU A 154 -48.50 72.17 -12.89
C LEU A 154 -48.16 73.25 -13.91
N GLY A 155 -49.12 73.41 -14.84
CA GLY A 155 -49.59 74.68 -15.36
C GLY A 155 -48.54 75.65 -15.89
N SER A 156 -48.41 75.67 -17.21
CA SER A 156 -48.00 76.87 -17.95
C SER A 156 -48.88 78.06 -17.56
N VAL A 157 -48.43 78.89 -16.61
CA VAL A 157 -48.99 80.23 -16.40
C VAL A 157 -48.19 81.19 -17.27
N GLN A 158 -48.70 81.40 -18.49
CA GLN A 158 -48.41 82.61 -19.27
C GLN A 158 -49.04 83.79 -18.53
N LEU A 159 -48.23 84.73 -18.04
CA LEU A 159 -48.68 86.08 -17.73
C LEU A 159 -48.36 87.00 -18.93
N PRO A 160 -49.34 87.78 -19.41
CA PRO A 160 -49.18 88.62 -20.59
C PRO A 160 -48.38 89.89 -20.26
N GLN A 161 -47.72 90.41 -21.29
CA GLN A 161 -47.02 91.69 -21.26
C GLN A 161 -48.00 92.86 -21.11
N ALA A 162 -47.61 93.83 -20.28
CA ALA A 162 -47.96 95.24 -20.38
C ALA A 162 -46.86 96.08 -19.70
#